data_AF-A0A3G9GAN9-F1
#
_entry.id   AF-A0A3G9GAN9-F1
#
_cell.length_a   1.000
_cell.length_b   1.000
_cell.length_c   1.000
_cell.angle_alpha   90.00
_cell.angle_beta   90.00
_cell.angle_gamma   90.00
#
_symmetry.space_group_name_H-M   'P 1'
#
loop_
_entity.id
_entity.type
_entity.pdbx_description
1 polymer ?
#
loop_
_entity_poly.entity_id
_entity_poly.type
_entity_poly.pdbx_seq_one_letter_code
_entity_poly.pdbx_strand_id
1 'polypeptide(L)'
;MKRRVQTEAEIAAEAQADLTQADYVMGLVSVVTGVPLSDIRAMDRKDARTSRARQLCMYLISVAWQWPLYRIGAAFGRDRTTVGHACRRIEDLRDNRLWDEQIERLEACLLDMPSGLALPRRRAA
;
A
#
# COMPACT_ATOMS: atom_id res chain seq x y z
N MET A 1 32.05 7.39 -12.27
CA MET A 1 30.83 7.83 -12.98
C MET A 1 29.79 6.72 -13.14
N LYS A 2 30.13 5.56 -13.75
CA LYS A 2 29.18 4.44 -14.00
C LYS A 2 28.47 3.88 -12.76
N ARG A 3 29.15 3.80 -11.61
CA ARG A 3 28.56 3.30 -10.34
C ARG A 3 27.46 4.21 -9.76
N ARG A 4 27.53 5.54 -9.93
CA ARG A 4 26.53 6.49 -9.40
C ARG A 4 25.19 6.44 -10.16
N VAL A 5 25.27 6.35 -11.49
CA VAL A 5 24.09 6.27 -12.38
C VAL A 5 23.34 4.94 -12.19
N GLN A 6 24.07 3.86 -11.93
CA GLN A 6 23.50 2.54 -11.70
C GLN A 6 22.71 2.49 -10.38
N THR A 7 23.23 3.14 -9.33
CA THR A 7 22.52 3.32 -8.05
C THR A 7 21.25 4.17 -8.20
N GLU A 8 21.25 5.21 -9.02
CA GLU A 8 20.05 6.04 -9.27
C GLU A 8 18.95 5.26 -10.01
N ALA A 9 19.31 4.47 -11.01
CA ALA A 9 18.36 3.64 -11.75
C ALA A 9 17.76 2.53 -10.89
N GLU A 10 18.56 1.90 -10.02
CA GLU A 10 18.11 0.89 -9.06
C GLU A 10 17.14 1.49 -8.03
N ILE A 11 17.47 2.66 -7.46
CA ILE A 11 16.59 3.40 -6.54
C ILE A 11 15.26 3.76 -7.21
N ALA A 12 15.30 4.24 -8.45
CA ALA A 12 14.08 4.58 -9.19
C ALA A 12 13.22 3.35 -9.49
N ALA A 13 13.85 2.22 -9.82
CA ALA A 13 13.13 0.95 -10.06
C ALA A 13 12.49 0.43 -8.77
N GLU A 14 13.18 0.51 -7.63
CA GLU A 14 12.62 0.14 -6.33
C GLU A 14 11.46 1.07 -5.94
N ALA A 15 11.62 2.39 -6.12
CA ALA A 15 10.53 3.34 -5.88
C ALA A 15 9.32 3.07 -6.79
N GLN A 16 9.54 2.70 -8.05
CA GLN A 16 8.46 2.34 -8.96
C GLN A 16 7.77 1.05 -8.54
N ALA A 17 8.52 0.04 -8.11
CA ALA A 17 7.96 -1.19 -7.54
C ALA A 17 7.12 -0.88 -6.30
N ASP A 18 7.62 0.01 -5.43
CA ASP A 18 6.91 0.42 -4.23
C ASP A 18 5.57 1.08 -4.55
N LEU A 19 5.56 2.00 -5.52
CA LEU A 19 4.33 2.67 -5.97
C LEU A 19 3.34 1.66 -6.55
N THR A 20 3.81 0.69 -7.34
CA THR A 20 2.95 -0.36 -7.90
C THR A 20 2.37 -1.28 -6.83
N GLN A 21 3.16 -1.64 -5.81
CA GLN A 21 2.68 -2.39 -4.65
C GLN A 21 1.66 -1.59 -3.83
N ALA A 22 1.90 -0.30 -3.62
CA ALA A 22 0.94 0.58 -2.94
C ALA A 22 -0.37 0.70 -3.73
N ASP A 23 -0.32 0.85 -5.05
CA ASP A 23 -1.50 0.88 -5.92
C ASP A 23 -2.31 -0.42 -5.84
N TYR A 24 -1.64 -1.58 -5.75
CA TYR A 24 -2.30 -2.87 -5.56
C TYR A 24 -3.10 -2.90 -4.25
N VAL A 25 -2.50 -2.47 -3.13
CA VAL A 25 -3.19 -2.38 -1.84
C VAL A 25 -4.34 -1.38 -1.89
N MET A 26 -4.16 -0.22 -2.51
CA MET A 26 -5.24 0.77 -2.67
C MET A 26 -6.40 0.20 -3.47
N GLY A 27 -6.13 -0.58 -4.53
CA GLY A 27 -7.14 -1.26 -5.32
C GLY A 27 -7.93 -2.29 -4.49
N LEU A 28 -7.23 -3.14 -3.75
CA LEU A 28 -7.86 -4.10 -2.83
C LEU A 28 -8.76 -3.40 -1.81
N VAL A 29 -8.26 -2.36 -1.14
CA VAL A 29 -9.03 -1.61 -0.14
C VAL A 29 -10.20 -0.86 -0.78
N SER A 30 -10.04 -0.34 -2.00
CA SER A 30 -11.14 0.30 -2.74
C SER A 30 -12.30 -0.67 -2.95
N VAL A 31 -12.01 -1.90 -3.39
CA VAL A 31 -13.02 -2.95 -3.59
C VAL A 31 -13.77 -3.27 -2.29
N VAL A 32 -13.05 -3.49 -1.20
CA VAL A 32 -13.66 -3.92 0.07
C VAL A 32 -14.41 -2.80 0.78
N THR A 33 -13.89 -1.57 0.73
CA THR A 33 -14.51 -0.44 1.42
C THR A 33 -15.57 0.26 0.59
N GLY A 34 -15.57 0.08 -0.74
CA GLY A 34 -16.40 0.81 -1.69
C GLY A 34 -16.04 2.30 -1.81
N VAL A 35 -14.84 2.69 -1.36
CA VAL A 35 -14.31 4.05 -1.56
C VAL A 35 -13.66 4.11 -2.93
N PRO A 36 -13.94 5.13 -3.77
CA PRO A 36 -13.32 5.24 -5.09
C PRO A 36 -11.78 5.24 -5.00
N LEU A 37 -11.12 4.46 -5.87
CA LEU A 37 -9.66 4.39 -5.91
C LEU A 37 -9.03 5.78 -6.11
N SER A 38 -9.65 6.63 -6.93
CA SER A 38 -9.23 8.02 -7.12
C SER A 38 -9.22 8.82 -5.82
N ASP A 39 -10.18 8.59 -4.94
CA ASP A 39 -10.25 9.25 -3.64
C ASP A 39 -9.21 8.69 -2.68
N ILE A 40 -8.97 7.38 -2.65
CA ILE A 40 -7.88 6.81 -1.84
C ILE A 40 -6.53 7.41 -2.26
N ARG A 41 -6.29 7.52 -3.57
CA ARG A 41 -5.03 8.02 -4.15
C ARG A 41 -4.83 9.52 -3.99
N ALA A 42 -5.92 10.29 -3.87
CA ALA A 42 -5.82 11.74 -3.78
C ALA A 42 -5.05 12.21 -2.53
N MET A 43 -4.28 13.29 -2.67
CA MET A 43 -3.48 13.85 -1.58
C MET A 43 -4.27 14.83 -0.70
N ASP A 44 -5.46 15.24 -1.14
CA ASP A 44 -6.32 16.20 -0.45
C ASP A 44 -7.01 15.60 0.79
N ARG A 45 -7.46 16.51 1.66
CA ARG A 45 -8.28 16.14 2.81
C ARG A 45 -9.66 15.74 2.30
N LYS A 46 -10.03 14.49 2.55
CA LYS A 46 -11.34 13.92 2.23
C LYS A 46 -12.12 13.62 3.51
N ASP A 47 -13.30 13.05 3.35
CA ASP A 47 -14.16 12.62 4.45
C ASP A 47 -13.52 11.52 5.34
N ALA A 48 -14.18 11.23 6.45
CA ALA A 48 -13.70 10.24 7.42
C ALA A 48 -13.59 8.83 6.83
N ARG A 49 -14.47 8.48 5.89
CA ARG A 49 -14.51 7.17 5.23
C ARG A 49 -13.28 6.97 4.35
N THR A 50 -12.95 7.95 3.53
CA THR A 50 -11.76 7.94 2.67
C THR A 50 -10.48 7.96 3.51
N SER A 51 -10.46 8.77 4.57
CA SER A 51 -9.34 8.80 5.51
C SER A 51 -9.10 7.41 6.13
N ARG A 52 -10.16 6.72 6.56
CA ARG A 52 -10.06 5.37 7.12
C ARG A 52 -9.54 4.35 6.11
N ALA A 53 -10.00 4.42 4.85
CA ALA A 53 -9.50 3.55 3.79
C ALA A 53 -7.99 3.75 3.57
N ARG A 54 -7.51 5.00 3.51
CA ARG A 54 -6.07 5.29 3.40
C ARG A 54 -5.28 4.78 4.61
N GLN A 55 -5.82 4.91 5.81
CA GLN A 55 -5.19 4.39 7.02
C GLN A 55 -5.05 2.86 6.98
N LEU A 56 -6.10 2.17 6.50
CA LEU A 56 -6.09 0.73 6.29
C LEU A 56 -5.02 0.31 5.28
N CYS A 57 -4.89 1.00 4.14
CA CYS A 57 -3.82 0.72 3.17
C CYS A 57 -2.42 0.80 3.79
N MET A 58 -2.16 1.87 4.54
CA MET A 58 -0.87 2.09 5.21
C MET A 58 -0.57 1.00 6.25
N TYR A 59 -1.58 0.65 7.05
CA TYR A 59 -1.47 -0.42 8.04
C TYR A 59 -1.17 -1.77 7.39
N LEU A 60 -1.95 -2.14 6.37
CA LEU A 60 -1.81 -3.42 5.66
C LEU A 60 -0.41 -3.61 5.07
N ILE A 61 0.15 -2.58 4.44
CA ILE A 61 1.53 -2.62 3.92
C ILE A 61 2.54 -2.78 5.05
N SER A 62 2.32 -2.10 6.19
CA SER A 62 3.19 -2.19 7.35
C SER A 62 3.27 -3.61 7.91
N VAL A 63 2.15 -4.33 8.01
CA VAL A 63 2.10 -5.65 8.65
C VAL A 63 2.33 -6.82 7.67
N ALA A 64 1.85 -6.71 6.43
CA ALA A 64 2.03 -7.77 5.44
C ALA A 64 3.47 -7.81 4.90
N TRP A 65 4.09 -6.66 4.66
CA TRP A 65 5.42 -6.59 4.03
C TRP A 65 6.49 -5.96 4.92
N GLN A 66 6.17 -5.62 6.17
CA GLN A 66 7.12 -5.08 7.15
C GLN A 66 7.88 -3.85 6.64
N TRP A 67 7.23 -3.04 5.78
CA TRP A 67 7.85 -1.81 5.29
C TRP A 67 8.03 -0.81 6.44
N PRO A 68 9.18 -0.12 6.51
CA PRO A 68 9.37 0.93 7.50
C PRO A 68 8.46 2.12 7.18
N LEU A 69 7.97 2.81 8.22
CA LEU A 69 6.98 3.90 8.09
C LEU A 69 7.38 5.02 7.12
N TYR A 70 8.68 5.30 6.97
CA TYR A 70 9.16 6.31 6.02
C TYR A 70 8.97 5.88 4.55
N ARG A 71 9.12 4.58 4.24
CA ARG A 71 8.95 4.01 2.90
C ARG A 71 7.48 4.03 2.51
N ILE A 72 6.60 3.65 3.45
CA ILE A 72 5.15 3.79 3.30
C ILE A 72 4.78 5.27 3.12
N GLY A 73 5.35 6.15 3.94
CA GLY A 73 5.13 7.59 3.81
C GLY A 73 5.49 8.11 2.42
N ALA A 74 6.65 7.73 1.90
CA ALA A 74 7.08 8.10 0.56
C ALA A 74 6.10 7.60 -0.53
N ALA A 75 5.66 6.34 -0.46
CA ALA A 75 4.72 5.77 -1.42
C ALA A 75 3.33 6.43 -1.40
N PHE A 76 2.90 6.99 -0.26
CA PHE A 76 1.61 7.68 -0.11
C PHE A 76 1.71 9.22 -0.14
N GLY A 77 2.91 9.78 -0.29
CA GLY A 77 3.15 11.22 -0.20
C GLY A 77 2.80 11.81 1.18
N ARG A 78 3.08 11.07 2.26
CA ARG A 78 2.79 11.45 3.66
C ARG A 78 4.03 11.38 4.54
N ASP A 79 4.01 12.14 5.63
CA ASP A 79 5.05 12.04 6.65
C ASP A 79 4.94 10.72 7.42
N ARG A 80 6.09 10.16 7.87
CA ARG A 80 6.14 8.92 8.65
C ARG A 80 5.27 8.94 9.91
N THR A 81 5.08 10.11 10.53
CA THR A 81 4.20 10.27 11.71
C THR A 81 2.73 10.13 11.35
N THR A 82 2.33 10.51 10.13
CA THR A 82 0.98 10.29 9.61
C THR A 82 0.73 8.79 9.42
N VAL A 83 1.71 8.05 8.90
CA VAL A 83 1.65 6.58 8.79
C VAL A 83 1.59 5.92 10.17
N GLY A 84 2.42 6.37 11.11
CA GLY A 84 2.38 5.86 12.49
C GLY A 84 1.03 6.15 13.18
N HIS A 85 0.44 7.32 12.94
CA HIS A 85 -0.92 7.62 13.39
C HIS A 85 -1.95 6.69 12.74
N ALA A 86 -1.87 6.48 11.42
CA ALA A 86 -2.74 5.55 10.71
C ALA A 86 -2.69 4.13 11.29
N CYS A 87 -1.48 3.60 11.52
CA CYS A 87 -1.31 2.27 12.10
C CYS A 87 -2.00 2.15 13.45
N ARG A 88 -1.76 3.11 14.36
CA ARG A 88 -2.43 3.14 15.67
C ARG A 88 -3.96 3.17 15.54
N ARG A 89 -4.51 3.97 14.61
CA ARG A 89 -5.96 4.06 14.40
C ARG A 89 -6.59 2.77 13.89
N ILE A 90 -5.84 1.95 13.16
CA ILE A 90 -6.29 0.63 12.70
C ILE A 90 -6.12 -0.40 13.81
N GLU A 91 -5.03 -0.38 14.58
CA GLU A 91 -4.86 -1.22 15.77
C GLU A 91 -6.00 -1.02 16.78
N ASP A 92 -6.37 0.25 17.07
CA ASP A 92 -7.53 0.55 17.92
C ASP A 92 -8.85 -0.04 17.37
N LEU A 93 -8.97 -0.26 16.05
CA LEU A 93 -10.15 -0.89 15.45
C LEU A 93 -10.14 -2.41 15.57
N ARG A 94 -8.96 -3.04 15.67
CA ARG A 94 -8.82 -4.49 15.80
C ARG A 94 -9.32 -5.02 17.14
N ASP A 95 -9.47 -4.15 18.14
CA ASP A 95 -10.21 -4.48 19.37
C ASP A 95 -11.66 -4.93 19.09
N ASN A 96 -12.22 -4.56 17.93
CA ASN A 96 -13.47 -5.10 17.46
C ASN A 96 -13.24 -6.37 16.61
N ARG A 97 -13.72 -7.49 17.13
CA ARG A 97 -13.59 -8.82 16.51
C ARG A 97 -14.00 -8.89 15.02
N LEU A 98 -15.10 -8.23 14.64
CA LEU A 98 -15.55 -8.26 13.24
C LEU A 98 -14.58 -7.51 12.32
N TRP A 99 -13.96 -6.45 12.81
CA TRP A 99 -12.95 -5.72 12.06
C TRP A 99 -11.64 -6.49 11.98
N ASP A 100 -11.22 -7.07 13.10
CA ASP A 100 -10.01 -7.90 13.21
C ASP A 100 -10.03 -9.03 12.17
N GLU A 101 -11.10 -9.84 12.17
CA GLU A 101 -11.27 -10.96 11.23
C GLU A 101 -11.26 -10.51 9.76
N GLN A 102 -11.79 -9.32 9.42
CA GLN A 102 -11.72 -8.81 8.06
C GLN A 102 -10.32 -8.32 7.68
N ILE A 103 -9.61 -7.66 8.61
CA ILE A 103 -8.26 -7.16 8.35
C ILE A 103 -7.29 -8.34 8.19
N GLU A 104 -7.38 -9.39 9.02
CA GLU A 104 -6.59 -10.62 8.86
C GLU A 104 -6.76 -11.25 7.47
N ARG A 105 -7.99 -11.27 6.94
CA ARG A 105 -8.24 -11.79 5.58
C ARG A 105 -7.58 -10.93 4.51
N LEU A 106 -7.57 -9.61 4.67
CA LEU A 106 -6.88 -8.71 3.75
C LEU A 106 -5.37 -8.90 3.80
N GLU A 107 -4.80 -9.07 4.99
CA GLU A 107 -3.38 -9.38 5.17
C GLU A 107 -3.00 -10.67 4.46
N ALA A 108 -3.79 -11.74 4.65
CA ALA A 108 -3.57 -13.01 3.96
C ALA A 108 -3.59 -12.85 2.43
N CYS A 109 -4.54 -12.09 1.86
CA CYS A 109 -4.57 -11.82 0.43
C CYS A 109 -3.31 -11.10 -0.07
N LEU A 110 -2.71 -10.21 0.72
CA LEU A 110 -1.49 -9.49 0.36
C LEU A 110 -0.24 -10.38 0.45
N LEU A 111 -0.21 -11.31 1.41
CA LEU A 111 0.87 -12.29 1.56
C LEU A 111 0.87 -13.35 0.45
N ASP A 112 -0.32 -13.73 -0.03
CA ASP A 112 -0.50 -14.66 -1.15
C ASP A 112 -0.26 -14.02 -2.52
N MET A 113 0.06 -12.71 -2.57
CA MET A 113 0.34 -12.01 -3.82
C MET A 113 1.53 -12.69 -4.54
N PRO A 114 1.34 -13.18 -5.78
CA PRO A 114 2.42 -13.85 -6.50
C PRO A 114 3.53 -12.85 -6.83
N SER A 115 4.76 -13.18 -6.43
CA SER A 115 5.93 -12.37 -6.72
C SER A 115 6.37 -12.55 -8.18
N GLY A 116 5.88 -11.67 -9.06
CA GLY A 116 6.36 -11.53 -10.44
C GLY A 116 5.93 -12.64 -11.39
N LEU A 117 4.83 -12.41 -12.11
CA LEU A 117 4.44 -13.28 -13.22
C LEU A 117 5.17 -12.86 -14.51
N ALA A 118 6.03 -13.73 -15.04
CA ALA A 118 6.59 -13.54 -16.37
C ALA A 118 5.50 -13.80 -17.42
N LEU A 119 4.84 -12.73 -17.89
CA LEU A 119 3.87 -12.84 -18.98
C LEU A 119 4.60 -13.22 -20.28
N PRO A 120 4.20 -14.30 -20.98
CA PRO A 120 4.80 -14.63 -22.27
C PRO A 120 4.57 -13.47 -23.23
N ARG A 121 5.66 -12.92 -23.79
CA ARG A 121 5.56 -11.92 -24.86
C ARG A 121 4.83 -12.57 -26.03
N ARG A 122 3.62 -12.10 -26.33
CA ARG A 122 2.83 -12.54 -27.47
C ARG A 122 3.74 -12.46 -28.71
N ARG A 123 4.06 -13.59 -29.34
CA ARG A 123 4.78 -13.56 -30.63
C ARG A 123 3.88 -12.79 -31.60
N ALA A 124 4.40 -11.71 -32.16
CA ALA A 124 3.78 -11.08 -33.32
C ALA A 124 3.72 -12.15 -34.42
N ALA A 125 2.52 -12.40 -34.94
CA ALA A 125 2.29 -13.24 -36.09
C ALA A 125 2.59 -12.46 -37.37
#